data_AF-A0A6G5A1U2-F1
#
_entry.id   AF-A0A6G5A1U2-F1
#
_cell.length_a   1.000
_cell.length_b   1.000
_cell.length_c   1.000
_cell.angle_alpha   90.00
_cell.angle_beta   90.00
_cell.angle_gamma   90.00
#
_symmetry.space_group_name_H-M   'P 1'
#
loop_
_entity.id
_entity.type
_entity.pdbx_description
1 polymer ?
#
loop_
_entity_poly.entity_id
_entity_poly.type
_entity_poly.pdbx_seq_one_letter_code
_entity_poly.pdbx_strand_id
1 'polypeptide(L)'
;MNMMVAILISIFGLVSASFDYDGRPTLEDVQKFYRSRENIYVLRRSFKLEDESGDSPKCIWNKRVDGDVFKLQEAYVVGLTVTYYTVTIDLKKEGGRDEAPTMTAAPSARWTARKIGNQQDGSMTTGRNGPRLYTFQYYDRLQQCAVVTFYDGVTRCQLHFWEKKIF
;
A
#
# COMPACT_ATOMS: atom_id res chain seq x y z
N MET A 1 15.16 48.24 13.65
CA MET A 1 14.35 47.31 12.83
C MET A 1 13.09 46.99 13.63
N ASN A 2 11.96 47.59 13.24
CA ASN A 2 10.74 47.62 14.06
C ASN A 2 10.16 46.21 14.23
N MET A 3 9.82 45.85 15.47
CA MET A 3 9.22 44.58 15.89
C MET A 3 7.97 44.19 15.05
N MET A 4 7.29 45.18 14.49
CA MET A 4 6.13 45.02 13.60
C MET A 4 6.47 44.39 12.23
N VAL A 5 7.68 44.65 11.70
CA VAL A 5 8.15 44.09 10.42
C VAL A 5 8.48 42.60 10.57
N ALA A 6 9.01 42.20 11.73
CA ALA A 6 9.31 40.79 12.01
C ALA A 6 8.03 39.93 12.10
N ILE A 7 6.98 40.45 12.76
CA ILE A 7 5.69 39.75 12.89
C ILE A 7 5.03 39.52 11.53
N LEU A 8 5.05 40.52 10.64
CA LEU A 8 4.51 40.38 9.29
C LEU A 8 5.26 39.30 8.48
N ILE A 9 6.59 39.29 8.51
CA ILE A 9 7.41 38.29 7.80
C ILE A 9 7.13 36.88 8.34
N SER A 10 6.95 36.71 9.66
CA SER A 10 6.63 35.42 10.26
C SER A 10 5.24 34.88 9.87
N ILE A 11 4.24 35.75 9.74
CA ILE A 11 2.88 35.36 9.34
C ILE A 11 2.87 34.92 7.87
N PHE A 12 3.54 35.65 6.96
CA PHE A 12 3.61 35.25 5.56
C PHE A 12 4.40 33.94 5.35
N GLY A 13 5.46 33.70 6.14
CA GLY A 13 6.24 32.45 6.08
C GLY A 13 5.45 31.21 6.53
N LEU A 14 4.61 31.33 7.57
CA LEU A 14 3.74 30.24 8.04
C LEU A 14 2.63 29.92 7.03
N VAL A 15 2.07 30.97 6.41
CA VAL A 15 1.03 30.84 5.40
C VAL A 15 1.59 30.17 4.14
N SER A 16 2.79 30.52 3.67
CA SER A 16 3.41 29.85 2.51
C SER A 16 3.75 28.37 2.74
N ALA A 17 4.15 27.99 3.96
CA ALA A 17 4.44 26.58 4.27
C ALA A 17 3.19 25.70 4.34
N SER A 18 2.01 26.29 4.55
CA SER A 18 0.72 25.58 4.55
C SER A 18 0.11 25.35 3.17
N PHE A 19 0.64 26.02 2.13
CA PHE A 19 0.08 25.99 0.77
C PHE A 19 0.84 25.14 -0.25
N ASP A 20 2.05 24.66 0.10
CA ASP A 20 2.84 23.75 -0.75
C ASP A 20 2.55 22.26 -0.49
N TYR A 21 1.56 21.98 0.36
CA TYR A 21 1.07 20.62 0.60
C TYR A 21 -0.25 20.46 -0.15
N ASP A 22 -0.27 19.63 -1.20
CA ASP A 22 -1.48 19.29 -1.99
C ASP A 22 -2.60 18.61 -1.17
N GLY A 23 -2.43 18.49 0.15
CA GLY A 23 -3.32 17.83 1.08
C GLY A 23 -2.97 16.35 1.24
N ARG A 24 -3.61 15.70 2.21
CA ARG A 24 -3.56 14.23 2.30
C ARG A 24 -4.26 13.62 1.08
N PRO A 25 -3.85 12.41 0.64
CA PRO A 25 -4.57 11.69 -0.39
C PRO A 25 -6.05 11.55 -0.05
N THR A 26 -6.91 11.57 -1.06
CA THR A 26 -8.37 11.39 -0.90
C THR A 26 -8.79 9.93 -1.11
N LEU A 27 -10.04 9.60 -0.80
CA LEU A 27 -10.61 8.30 -1.15
C LEU A 27 -10.56 8.03 -2.66
N GLU A 28 -10.76 9.07 -3.47
CA GLU A 28 -10.66 8.98 -4.93
C GLU A 28 -9.23 8.64 -5.37
N ASP A 29 -8.22 9.19 -4.70
CA ASP A 29 -6.82 8.87 -4.96
C ASP A 29 -6.50 7.40 -4.71
N VAL A 30 -6.99 6.84 -3.59
CA VAL A 30 -6.87 5.41 -3.29
C VAL A 30 -7.47 4.58 -4.42
N GLN A 31 -8.71 4.91 -4.80
CA GLN A 31 -9.40 4.20 -5.87
C GLN A 31 -8.64 4.31 -7.19
N LYS A 32 -8.16 5.50 -7.55
CA LYS A 32 -7.39 5.73 -8.77
C LYS A 32 -6.08 4.94 -8.76
N PHE A 33 -5.36 4.93 -7.64
CA PHE A 33 -4.11 4.20 -7.49
C PHE A 33 -4.27 2.70 -7.73
N TYR A 34 -5.32 2.10 -7.14
CA TYR A 34 -5.58 0.66 -7.19
C TYR A 34 -6.54 0.22 -8.31
N ARG A 35 -7.05 1.14 -9.14
CA ARG A 35 -7.87 0.81 -10.33
C ARG A 35 -7.01 0.34 -11.51
N SER A 36 -5.68 0.51 -11.45
CA SER A 36 -4.80 0.04 -12.51
C SER A 36 -4.91 -1.47 -12.73
N ARG A 37 -4.81 -1.89 -14.00
CA ARG A 37 -4.71 -3.31 -14.40
C ARG A 37 -3.28 -3.83 -14.34
N GLU A 38 -2.31 -2.95 -14.10
CA GLU A 38 -0.91 -3.27 -13.92
C GLU A 38 -0.69 -3.85 -12.52
N ASN A 39 0.42 -4.58 -12.36
CA ASN A 39 0.83 -5.00 -11.02
C ASN A 39 1.32 -3.78 -10.24
N ILE A 40 1.00 -3.72 -8.97
CA ILE A 40 1.48 -2.71 -8.03
C ILE A 40 2.41 -3.43 -7.08
N TYR A 41 3.70 -3.15 -7.19
CA TYR A 41 4.74 -3.81 -6.41
C TYR A 41 5.03 -3.06 -5.11
N VAL A 42 5.42 -3.81 -4.08
CA VAL A 42 5.99 -3.23 -2.86
C VAL A 42 7.51 -3.12 -3.03
N LEU A 43 8.01 -1.90 -3.21
CA LEU A 43 9.44 -1.64 -3.43
C LEU A 43 10.24 -1.69 -2.13
N ARG A 44 9.71 -1.05 -1.08
CA ARG A 44 10.39 -0.88 0.21
C ARG A 44 9.41 -1.09 1.34
N ARG A 45 9.94 -1.57 2.47
CA ARG A 45 9.21 -1.77 3.72
C ARG A 45 10.08 -1.29 4.87
N SER A 46 9.47 -0.76 5.92
CA SER A 46 10.16 -0.36 7.16
C SER A 46 10.44 -1.53 8.11
N PHE A 47 10.15 -2.76 7.69
CA PHE A 47 10.22 -3.96 8.50
C PHE A 47 10.65 -5.16 7.65
N LYS A 48 11.13 -6.20 8.31
CA LYS A 48 11.40 -7.51 7.72
C LYS A 48 10.43 -8.54 8.29
N LEU A 49 10.03 -9.48 7.45
CA LEU A 49 9.34 -10.70 7.84
C LEU A 49 10.20 -11.82 7.30
N GLU A 50 10.54 -12.77 8.15
CA GLU A 50 11.29 -13.96 7.77
C GLU A 50 10.43 -15.17 8.11
N ASP A 51 10.49 -16.20 7.29
CA ASP A 51 9.93 -17.50 7.62
C ASP A 51 10.87 -18.28 8.56
N GLU A 52 10.48 -19.51 8.91
CA GLU A 52 11.28 -20.38 9.80
C GLU A 52 12.68 -20.70 9.22
N SER A 53 12.87 -20.57 7.91
CA SER A 53 14.15 -20.79 7.22
C SER A 53 14.99 -19.52 7.09
N GLY A 54 14.50 -18.38 7.60
CA GLY A 54 15.13 -17.07 7.47
C GLY A 54 14.87 -16.38 6.12
N ASP A 55 14.01 -16.94 5.26
CA ASP A 55 13.70 -16.36 3.96
C ASP A 55 12.62 -15.27 4.11
N SER A 56 12.92 -14.10 3.56
CA SER A 56 11.97 -12.99 3.52
C SER A 56 11.07 -13.01 2.29
N PRO A 57 9.77 -12.65 2.40
CA PRO A 57 8.92 -12.45 1.24
C PRO A 57 9.50 -11.39 0.29
N LYS A 58 9.60 -11.75 -0.99
CA LYS A 58 10.10 -10.93 -2.10
C LYS A 58 9.03 -10.85 -3.20
N CYS A 59 9.24 -9.94 -4.16
CA CYS A 59 8.36 -9.77 -5.32
C CYS A 59 6.88 -9.63 -4.92
N ILE A 60 6.62 -8.88 -3.85
CA ILE A 60 5.27 -8.69 -3.34
C ILE A 60 4.55 -7.73 -4.28
N TRP A 61 3.40 -8.14 -4.80
CA TRP A 61 2.57 -7.29 -5.63
C TRP A 61 1.09 -7.48 -5.33
N ASN A 62 0.32 -6.47 -5.72
CA ASN A 62 -1.12 -6.51 -5.73
C ASN A 62 -1.65 -6.04 -7.09
N LYS A 63 -2.82 -6.53 -7.49
CA LYS A 63 -3.47 -6.17 -8.75
C LYS A 63 -4.98 -6.15 -8.57
N ARG A 64 -5.65 -5.22 -9.24
CA ARG A 64 -7.11 -5.16 -9.22
C ARG A 64 -7.73 -6.44 -9.78
N VAL A 65 -8.70 -6.98 -9.06
CA VAL A 65 -9.64 -7.99 -9.58
C VAL A 65 -10.91 -7.28 -10.03
N ASP A 66 -11.37 -7.59 -11.24
CA ASP A 66 -12.61 -7.03 -11.79
C ASP A 66 -13.84 -7.51 -10.98
N GLY A 67 -14.85 -6.65 -10.90
CA GLY A 67 -16.11 -6.91 -10.19
C GLY A 67 -16.56 -5.74 -9.31
N ASP A 68 -17.76 -5.88 -8.74
CA ASP A 68 -18.45 -4.84 -7.98
C ASP A 68 -17.81 -4.54 -6.62
N VAL A 69 -17.18 -5.56 -6.04
CA VAL A 69 -16.48 -5.44 -4.75
C VAL A 69 -15.04 -5.03 -4.98
N PHE A 70 -14.53 -4.12 -4.13
CA PHE A 70 -13.13 -3.72 -4.20
C PHE A 70 -12.22 -4.87 -3.76
N LYS A 71 -11.68 -5.60 -4.74
CA LYS A 71 -10.81 -6.76 -4.50
C LYS A 71 -9.45 -6.58 -5.15
N LEU A 72 -8.42 -7.01 -4.44
CA LEU A 72 -7.07 -7.11 -4.97
C LEU A 72 -6.62 -8.57 -4.92
N GLN A 73 -5.97 -9.03 -5.98
CA GLN A 73 -5.17 -10.24 -5.94
C GLN A 73 -3.79 -9.83 -5.44
N GLU A 74 -3.31 -10.48 -4.38
CA GLU A 74 -1.98 -10.29 -3.84
C GLU A 74 -1.13 -11.54 -4.08
N ALA A 75 0.15 -11.34 -4.33
CA ALA A 75 1.11 -12.43 -4.36
C ALA A 75 2.45 -12.02 -3.79
N TYR A 76 3.21 -13.03 -3.37
CA TYR A 76 4.59 -12.88 -2.93
C TYR A 76 5.37 -14.19 -3.11
N VAL A 77 6.69 -14.11 -3.05
CA VAL A 77 7.62 -15.24 -3.19
C VAL A 77 8.43 -15.41 -1.91
N VAL A 78 8.54 -16.64 -1.42
CA VAL A 78 9.46 -17.03 -0.34
C VAL A 78 10.26 -18.25 -0.82
N GLY A 79 11.58 -18.15 -0.89
CA GLY A 79 12.42 -19.16 -1.54
C GLY A 79 11.96 -19.46 -2.98
N LEU A 80 11.55 -20.71 -3.23
CA LEU A 80 11.01 -21.19 -4.52
C LEU A 80 9.48 -21.29 -4.55
N THR A 81 8.83 -20.79 -3.51
CA THR A 81 7.39 -20.90 -3.30
C THR A 81 6.73 -19.57 -3.62
N VAL A 82 5.70 -19.62 -4.47
CA VAL A 82 4.86 -18.47 -4.80
C VAL A 82 3.50 -18.66 -4.14
N THR A 83 3.04 -17.62 -3.46
CA THR A 83 1.75 -17.60 -2.79
C THR A 83 0.86 -16.54 -3.42
N TYR A 84 -0.41 -16.88 -3.63
CA TYR A 84 -1.45 -16.01 -4.17
C TYR A 84 -2.66 -16.04 -3.23
N TYR A 85 -3.30 -14.91 -3.04
CA TYR A 85 -4.58 -14.83 -2.34
C TYR A 85 -5.33 -13.58 -2.79
N THR A 86 -6.64 -13.57 -2.58
CA THR A 86 -7.46 -12.39 -2.82
C THR A 86 -7.71 -11.69 -1.49
N VAL A 87 -7.71 -10.37 -1.50
CA VAL A 87 -8.15 -9.54 -0.39
C VAL A 87 -9.37 -8.75 -0.81
N THR A 88 -10.37 -8.72 0.06
CA THR A 88 -11.50 -7.79 -0.05
C THR A 88 -11.14 -6.54 0.73
N ILE A 89 -11.24 -5.39 0.10
CA ILE A 89 -10.93 -4.09 0.70
C ILE A 89 -12.22 -3.35 0.99
N ASP A 90 -12.41 -2.97 2.24
CA ASP A 90 -13.39 -1.97 2.62
C ASP A 90 -12.70 -0.61 2.72
N LEU A 91 -13.25 0.39 2.01
CA LEU A 91 -12.66 1.71 1.86
C LEU A 91 -13.45 2.71 2.68
N LYS A 92 -12.79 3.43 3.58
CA LYS A 92 -13.44 4.44 4.41
C LYS A 92 -12.82 5.81 4.17
N LYS A 93 -13.71 6.78 3.92
CA LYS A 93 -13.36 8.20 3.94
C LYS A 93 -13.25 8.65 5.40
N GLU A 94 -12.15 9.29 5.75
CA GLU A 94 -12.03 9.94 7.06
C GLU A 94 -12.56 11.39 6.99
N GLY A 95 -12.92 11.94 8.16
CA GLY A 95 -13.79 13.12 8.27
C GLY A 95 -13.10 14.44 7.93
N GLY A 96 -11.78 14.52 8.08
CA GLY A 96 -11.00 15.74 7.89
C GLY A 96 -10.27 15.84 6.54
N ARG A 97 -10.00 17.08 6.10
CA ARG A 97 -9.15 17.37 4.92
C ARG A 97 -7.70 16.87 5.08
N ASP A 98 -7.25 16.78 6.32
CA ASP A 98 -5.89 16.36 6.69
C ASP A 98 -5.84 14.92 7.22
N GLU A 99 -6.93 14.16 7.06
CA GLU A 99 -7.00 12.76 7.45
C GLU A 99 -6.85 11.87 6.21
N ALA A 100 -5.86 10.98 6.26
CA ALA A 100 -5.63 10.01 5.20
C ALA A 100 -6.72 8.92 5.20
N PRO A 101 -7.22 8.50 4.03
CA PRO A 101 -8.22 7.46 3.92
C PRO A 101 -7.70 6.11 4.40
N THR A 102 -8.60 5.30 4.92
CA THR A 102 -8.29 4.00 5.47
C THR A 102 -8.83 2.87 4.61
N MET A 103 -8.14 1.73 4.67
CA MET A 103 -8.44 0.54 3.89
C MET A 103 -8.39 -0.68 4.80
N THR A 104 -9.51 -1.36 4.99
CA THR A 104 -9.55 -2.61 5.75
C THR A 104 -9.45 -3.78 4.78
N ALA A 105 -8.35 -4.52 4.81
CA ALA A 105 -8.09 -5.65 3.93
C ALA A 105 -8.40 -6.97 4.65
N ALA A 106 -9.39 -7.70 4.17
CA ALA A 106 -9.76 -9.03 4.66
C ALA A 106 -9.30 -10.11 3.66
N PRO A 107 -8.34 -10.98 4.03
CA PRO A 107 -7.85 -12.03 3.13
C PRO A 107 -8.85 -13.17 2.99
N SER A 108 -8.93 -13.74 1.78
CA SER A 108 -9.66 -14.97 1.50
C SER A 108 -8.78 -16.22 1.67
N ALA A 109 -9.26 -17.37 1.18
CA ALA A 109 -8.43 -18.55 0.99
C ALA A 109 -7.17 -18.21 0.17
N ARG A 110 -6.08 -18.89 0.51
CA ARG A 110 -4.74 -18.67 -0.03
C ARG A 110 -4.29 -19.91 -0.77
N TRP A 111 -3.81 -19.73 -2.00
CA TRP A 111 -3.19 -20.77 -2.78
C TRP A 111 -1.68 -20.59 -2.78
N THR A 112 -0.94 -21.66 -2.50
CA THR A 112 0.52 -21.66 -2.47
C THR A 112 1.03 -22.76 -3.37
N ALA A 113 2.00 -22.45 -4.23
CA ALA A 113 2.65 -23.44 -5.06
C ALA A 113 4.17 -23.32 -5.03
N ARG A 114 4.83 -24.47 -5.09
CA ARG A 114 6.28 -24.57 -5.20
C ARG A 114 6.64 -24.87 -6.65
N LYS A 115 7.56 -24.10 -7.23
CA LYS A 115 8.05 -24.35 -8.58
C LYS A 115 9.43 -25.00 -8.51
N ILE A 116 9.55 -26.23 -9.00
CA ILE A 116 10.84 -26.93 -9.16
C ILE A 116 10.92 -27.38 -10.62
N GLY A 117 11.77 -26.72 -11.41
CA GLY A 117 11.82 -26.93 -12.86
C GLY A 117 10.48 -26.61 -13.54
N ASN A 118 9.92 -27.59 -14.26
CA ASN A 118 8.62 -27.48 -14.94
C ASN A 118 7.44 -28.02 -14.11
N GLN A 119 7.68 -28.55 -12.91
CA GLN A 119 6.64 -29.10 -12.05
C GLN A 119 6.15 -28.05 -11.06
N GLN A 120 4.83 -27.91 -10.98
CA GLN A 120 4.15 -27.02 -10.05
C GLN A 120 3.19 -27.84 -9.21
N ASP A 121 3.46 -27.92 -7.91
CA ASP A 121 2.58 -28.54 -6.93
C ASP A 121 2.10 -27.46 -5.97
N GLY A 122 0.80 -27.45 -5.67
CA GLY A 122 0.18 -26.38 -4.91
C GLY A 122 -1.04 -26.82 -4.13
N SER A 123 -1.30 -26.10 -3.04
CA SER A 123 -2.38 -26.39 -2.11
C SER A 123 -3.14 -25.11 -1.74
N MET A 124 -4.44 -25.27 -1.44
CA MET A 124 -5.26 -24.22 -0.88
C MET A 124 -5.24 -24.33 0.64
N THR A 125 -5.01 -23.22 1.32
CA THR A 125 -5.08 -23.10 2.77
C THR A 125 -6.08 -22.01 3.14
N THR A 126 -6.78 -22.17 4.26
CA THR A 126 -7.62 -21.11 4.80
C THR A 126 -6.74 -19.98 5.32
N GLY A 127 -7.09 -18.74 4.97
CA GLY A 127 -6.37 -17.55 5.42
C GLY A 127 -6.42 -17.46 6.95
N ARG A 128 -5.26 -17.61 7.61
CA ARG A 128 -5.15 -17.57 9.08
C ARG A 128 -5.21 -16.16 9.67
N ASN A 129 -5.07 -15.13 8.85
CA ASN A 129 -4.92 -13.75 9.33
C ASN A 129 -6.27 -13.04 9.31
N GLY A 130 -6.62 -12.39 10.42
CA GLY A 130 -7.75 -11.48 10.48
C GLY A 130 -7.58 -10.26 9.54
N PRO A 131 -8.63 -9.44 9.40
CA PRO A 131 -8.56 -8.23 8.61
C PRO A 131 -7.47 -7.29 9.13
N ARG A 132 -6.83 -6.56 8.23
CA ARG A 132 -5.80 -5.56 8.58
C ARG A 132 -6.24 -4.17 8.12
N LEU A 133 -6.14 -3.20 9.02
CA LEU A 133 -6.36 -1.79 8.72
C LEU A 133 -5.08 -1.14 8.19
N TYR A 134 -5.19 -0.49 7.05
CA TYR A 134 -4.16 0.31 6.42
C TYR A 134 -4.60 1.77 6.31
N THR A 135 -3.62 2.67 6.20
CA THR A 135 -3.81 4.10 5.95
C THR A 135 -2.99 4.52 4.73
N PHE A 136 -3.61 5.24 3.80
CA PHE A 136 -2.98 5.66 2.54
C PHE A 136 -2.37 7.07 2.70
N GLN A 137 -1.11 7.11 3.12
CA GLN A 137 -0.47 8.32 3.65
C GLN A 137 -0.04 9.33 2.59
N TYR A 138 0.36 8.84 1.41
CA TYR A 138 0.90 9.65 0.33
C TYR A 138 0.64 8.99 -1.03
N TYR A 139 0.45 9.80 -2.07
CA TYR A 139 0.33 9.35 -3.45
C TYR A 139 0.88 10.39 -4.40
N ASP A 140 1.89 9.99 -5.19
CA ASP A 140 2.38 10.75 -6.32
C ASP A 140 1.72 10.23 -7.59
N ARG A 141 0.83 11.05 -8.16
CA ARG A 141 0.10 10.74 -9.39
C ARG A 141 1.01 10.64 -10.62
N LEU A 142 2.11 11.39 -10.66
CA LEU A 142 3.03 11.45 -11.80
C LEU A 142 4.01 10.27 -11.74
N GLN A 143 4.55 9.99 -10.57
CA GLN A 143 5.48 8.88 -10.36
C GLN A 143 4.78 7.54 -10.16
N GLN A 144 3.45 7.53 -10.01
CA GLN A 144 2.61 6.35 -9.84
C GLN A 144 3.05 5.51 -8.64
N CYS A 145 3.35 6.18 -7.52
CA CYS A 145 3.81 5.55 -6.29
C CYS A 145 3.04 6.06 -5.09
N ALA A 146 2.90 5.22 -4.06
CA ALA A 146 2.14 5.53 -2.86
C ALA A 146 2.81 4.99 -1.60
N VAL A 147 2.61 5.67 -0.48
CA VAL A 147 3.03 5.19 0.84
C VAL A 147 1.80 4.73 1.60
N VAL A 148 1.84 3.48 2.06
CA VAL A 148 0.79 2.86 2.85
C VAL A 148 1.36 2.48 4.21
N THR A 149 0.60 2.73 5.27
CA THR A 149 0.98 2.35 6.64
C THR A 149 -0.03 1.42 7.28
N PHE A 150 0.40 0.65 8.27
CA PHE A 150 -0.48 -0.12 9.16
C PHE A 150 0.17 -0.24 10.53
N TYR A 151 -0.63 -0.63 11.53
CA TYR A 151 -0.18 -0.79 12.91
C TYR A 151 -0.40 -2.23 13.38
N ASP A 152 0.64 -2.85 13.93
CA ASP A 152 0.60 -4.19 14.53
C ASP A 152 1.32 -4.26 15.89
N GLY A 153 1.26 -3.15 16.64
CA GLY A 153 2.07 -2.89 17.84
C GLY A 153 3.16 -1.84 17.59
N VAL A 154 3.55 -1.66 16.32
CA VAL A 154 4.38 -0.55 15.84
C VAL A 154 3.87 -0.07 14.49
N THR A 155 4.09 1.20 14.16
CA THR A 155 3.75 1.73 12.84
C THR A 155 4.72 1.19 11.79
N ARG A 156 4.17 0.53 10.78
CA ARG A 156 4.91 -0.03 9.64
C ARG A 156 4.53 0.70 8.37
N CYS A 157 5.50 0.85 7.48
CA CYS A 157 5.36 1.56 6.21
C CYS A 157 5.72 0.67 5.03
N GLN A 158 5.05 0.89 3.91
CA GLN A 158 5.31 0.24 2.64
C GLN A 158 5.28 1.28 1.52
N LEU A 159 6.25 1.20 0.61
CA LEU A 159 6.28 1.98 -0.63
C LEU A 159 5.76 1.10 -1.77
N HIS A 160 4.64 1.51 -2.36
CA HIS A 160 3.98 0.85 -3.47
C HIS A 160 4.27 1.62 -4.76
N PHE A 161 4.42 0.93 -5.88
CA PHE A 161 4.61 1.54 -7.19
C PHE A 161 4.02 0.69 -8.31
N TRP A 162 3.52 1.33 -9.36
CA TRP A 162 3.02 0.61 -10.53
C TRP A 162 4.16 -0.02 -11.32
N GLU A 163 3.90 -1.20 -11.88
CA GLU A 163 4.79 -1.87 -12.81
C GLU A 163 5.02 -1.00 -14.04
N LYS A 164 6.22 -0.42 -14.14
CA LYS A 164 6.63 0.28 -15.35
C LYS A 164 7.05 -0.76 -16.39
N LYS A 165 6.33 -0.81 -17.51
CA LYS A 165 6.83 -1.49 -18.71
C LYS A 165 8.05 -0.72 -19.19
N ILE A 166 9.24 -1.29 -19.01
CA ILE A 166 10.45 -0.81 -19.67
C ILE A 166 10.32 -1.31 -21.11
N PHE A 167 10.00 -0.40 -22.03
CA PHE A 167 9.99 -0.66 -23.48
C PHE A 167 11.39 -0.54 -24.07
#